data_AF-A0A356FGL5-F1
#
_entry.id   AF-A0A356FGL5-F1
#
_cell.length_a   1.000
_cell.length_b   1.000
_cell.length_c   1.000
_cell.angle_alpha   90.00
_cell.angle_beta   90.00
_cell.angle_gamma   90.00
#
_symmetry.space_group_name_H-M   'P 1'
#
loop_
_entity.id
_entity.type
_entity.pdbx_description
1 polymer ?
#
loop_
_entity_poly.entity_id
_entity_poly.type
_entity_poly.pdbx_seq_one_letter_code
_entity_poly.pdbx_strand_id
1 'polypeptide(L)'
;MSKPMDRRTMLKGAGFAVALPLLDAMIPASAAFGRNSKAYKGPMRFLGTGTPLGMHPSNFHPKMATRDYEIPRSLTAIEHIRNDFTVFSNLDHGLSGGHYSNHTLFSGVKVEEHKDHDEG
;
A
#
# COMPACT_ATOMS: atom_id res chain seq x y z
N MET A 1 -9.31 54.56 -25.42
CA MET A 1 -7.90 54.62 -25.85
C MET A 1 -7.13 53.56 -25.07
N SER A 2 -6.75 52.43 -25.69
CA SER A 2 -6.04 51.35 -25.00
C SER A 2 -4.59 51.79 -24.75
N LYS A 3 -4.14 51.70 -23.50
CA LYS A 3 -2.76 52.02 -23.13
C LYS A 3 -1.87 50.82 -23.53
N PRO A 4 -0.82 51.01 -24.34
CA PRO A 4 0.07 49.92 -24.71
C PRO A 4 0.75 49.38 -23.44
N MET A 5 0.79 48.05 -23.29
CA MET A 5 1.45 47.41 -22.16
C MET A 5 2.96 47.63 -22.24
N ASP A 6 3.57 47.96 -21.10
CA ASP A 6 5.02 48.12 -21.02
C ASP A 6 5.70 46.77 -21.24
N ARG A 7 6.68 46.73 -22.16
CA ARG A 7 7.48 45.53 -22.48
C ARG A 7 8.15 44.97 -21.24
N ARG A 8 8.54 45.85 -20.30
CA ARG A 8 9.16 45.42 -19.04
C ARG A 8 8.18 44.63 -18.17
N THR A 9 6.91 45.01 -18.15
CA THR A 9 5.86 44.29 -17.42
C THR A 9 5.59 42.93 -18.06
N MET A 10 5.55 42.87 -19.40
CA MET A 10 5.39 41.61 -20.13
C MET A 10 6.56 40.64 -19.85
N LEU A 11 7.81 41.12 -19.92
CA LEU A 11 8.99 40.27 -19.70
C LEU A 11 9.12 39.79 -18.25
N LYS A 12 8.74 40.61 -17.26
CA LYS A 12 8.69 40.19 -15.84
C LYS A 12 7.68 39.07 -15.59
N GLY A 13 6.50 39.12 -16.23
CA GLY A 13 5.49 38.07 -16.11
C GLY A 13 5.91 36.76 -16.80
N ALA A 14 6.56 36.86 -17.97
CA ALA A 14 7.06 35.69 -18.69
C ALA A 14 8.13 34.91 -17.92
N GLY A 15 9.00 35.60 -17.17
CA GLY A 15 10.00 34.95 -16.31
C GLY A 15 9.38 34.07 -15.23
N PHE A 16 8.27 34.49 -14.61
CA PHE A 16 7.53 33.67 -13.63
C PHE A 16 6.92 32.41 -14.27
N ALA A 17 6.40 32.52 -15.50
CA ALA A 17 5.82 31.38 -16.20
C ALA A 17 6.87 30.32 -16.59
N VAL A 18 8.11 30.73 -16.86
CA VAL A 18 9.23 29.81 -17.17
C VAL A 18 9.88 29.25 -15.89
N ALA A 19 9.87 30.02 -14.80
CA ALA A 19 10.45 29.60 -13.51
C ALA A 19 9.51 28.73 -12.67
N LEU A 20 8.19 28.70 -12.95
CA LEU A 20 7.29 27.76 -12.32
C LEU A 20 7.60 26.36 -12.86
N PRO A 21 8.04 25.42 -12.02
CA PRO A 21 8.00 24.01 -12.39
C PRO A 21 6.57 23.68 -12.82
N LEU A 22 6.43 22.86 -13.86
CA LEU A 22 5.13 22.34 -14.25
C LEU A 22 4.44 21.78 -12.99
N LEU A 23 3.35 22.42 -12.54
CA LEU A 23 2.59 21.94 -11.39
C LEU A 23 2.04 20.56 -11.72
N ASP A 24 2.06 19.61 -10.77
CA ASP A 24 1.50 18.27 -10.97
C ASP A 24 0.04 18.31 -11.47
N ALA A 25 -0.72 19.34 -11.09
CA ALA A 25 -2.09 19.58 -11.55
C ALA A 25 -2.21 19.89 -13.05
N MET A 26 -1.11 20.32 -13.69
CA MET A 26 -1.03 20.61 -15.12
C MET A 26 -0.51 19.42 -15.92
N ILE A 27 -0.13 18.32 -15.26
CA ILE A 27 0.14 17.06 -15.93
C ILE A 27 -1.22 16.51 -16.40
N PRO A 28 -1.46 16.35 -17.71
CA PRO A 28 -2.68 15.74 -18.21
C PRO A 28 -2.93 14.43 -17.48
N ALA A 29 -4.17 14.12 -17.08
CA ALA A 29 -4.45 12.85 -16.41
C ALA A 29 -3.96 11.62 -17.21
N SER A 30 -3.88 11.74 -18.54
CA SER A 30 -3.26 10.74 -19.42
C SER A 30 -1.73 10.62 -19.28
N ALA A 31 -1.03 11.69 -18.91
CA ALA A 31 0.42 11.72 -18.68
C ALA A 31 0.80 11.49 -17.20
N ALA A 32 -0.05 11.90 -16.25
CA ALA A 32 0.14 11.67 -14.81
C ALA A 32 0.15 10.17 -14.48
N PHE A 33 -0.56 9.40 -15.29
CA PHE A 33 -0.60 7.95 -15.24
C PHE A 33 0.22 7.32 -16.36
N GLY A 34 1.44 7.80 -16.64
CA GLY A 34 2.48 7.08 -17.39
C GLY A 34 1.99 6.18 -18.54
N ARG A 35 1.05 6.66 -19.37
CA ARG A 35 0.29 5.82 -20.33
C ARG A 35 1.12 5.30 -21.51
N ASN A 36 2.40 5.64 -21.57
CA ASN A 36 3.32 5.21 -22.63
C ASN A 36 4.33 4.14 -22.22
N SER A 37 4.14 3.49 -21.08
CA SER A 37 4.84 2.23 -20.83
C SER A 37 3.83 1.08 -20.90
N LYS A 38 4.19 0.00 -21.59
CA LYS A 38 3.53 -1.32 -21.45
C LYS A 38 3.55 -1.86 -19.99
N ALA A 39 4.01 -1.06 -19.03
CA ALA A 39 4.19 -1.36 -17.62
C ALA A 39 3.18 -0.65 -16.69
N TYR A 40 2.35 0.28 -17.18
CA TYR A 40 1.36 0.94 -16.32
C TYR A 40 0.17 0.01 -16.03
N LYS A 41 0.17 -0.64 -14.85
CA LYS A 41 -0.87 -1.58 -14.40
C LYS A 41 -2.02 -0.94 -13.61
N GLY A 42 -2.14 0.39 -13.64
CA GLY A 42 -3.09 1.11 -12.78
C GLY A 42 -2.62 1.20 -11.31
N PRO A 43 -3.40 1.85 -10.43
CA PRO A 43 -3.07 1.93 -9.01
C PRO A 43 -3.13 0.53 -8.37
N MET A 44 -2.09 0.17 -7.61
CA MET A 44 -2.05 -1.06 -6.82
C MET A 44 -3.11 -0.97 -5.71
N ARG A 45 -4.04 -1.92 -5.68
CA ARG A 45 -5.08 -2.02 -4.64
C ARG A 45 -4.70 -3.14 -3.67
N PHE A 46 -4.74 -2.84 -2.38
CA PHE A 46 -4.48 -3.81 -1.31
C PHE A 46 -5.80 -4.22 -0.64
N LEU A 47 -5.99 -5.52 -0.45
CA LEU A 47 -7.07 -6.08 0.36
C LEU A 47 -6.43 -6.89 1.49
N GLY A 48 -6.56 -6.40 2.71
CA GLY A 48 -6.23 -7.14 3.92
C GLY A 48 -7.48 -7.85 4.45
N THR A 49 -7.42 -9.17 4.61
CA THR A 49 -8.46 -9.95 5.28
C THR A 49 -7.83 -10.76 6.41
N GLY A 50 -8.55 -10.89 7.53
CA GLY A 50 -8.14 -11.67 8.68
C GLY A 50 -8.98 -12.92 8.84
N THR A 51 -8.45 -13.91 9.55
CA THR A 51 -9.20 -15.09 10.00
C THR A 51 -9.63 -14.89 11.45
N PRO A 52 -10.87 -14.47 11.74
CA PRO A 52 -11.29 -14.03 13.08
C PRO A 52 -11.31 -15.14 14.15
N LEU A 53 -11.16 -16.40 13.75
CA LEU A 53 -11.08 -17.55 14.66
C LEU A 53 -9.65 -18.13 14.73
N GLY A 54 -8.69 -17.45 14.10
CA GLY A 54 -7.33 -17.95 13.94
C GLY A 54 -7.25 -19.18 13.01
N MET A 55 -6.05 -19.73 12.93
CA MET A 55 -5.73 -20.98 12.25
C MET A 55 -4.77 -21.78 13.12
N HIS A 56 -4.71 -23.10 12.94
CA HIS A 56 -3.75 -23.93 13.68
C HIS A 56 -2.32 -23.65 13.18
N PRO A 57 -1.44 -22.98 13.97
CA PRO A 57 -0.19 -22.42 13.45
C PRO A 57 0.75 -23.48 12.86
N SER A 58 0.82 -24.66 13.50
CA SER A 58 1.69 -25.76 13.03
C SER A 58 1.29 -26.34 11.67
N ASN A 59 0.07 -26.08 11.22
CA ASN A 59 -0.46 -26.59 9.95
C ASN A 59 -0.54 -25.52 8.87
N PHE A 60 -0.25 -24.26 9.22
CA PHE A 60 -0.30 -23.11 8.31
C PHE A 60 1.10 -22.58 7.95
N HIS A 61 2.05 -22.57 8.90
CA HIS A 61 3.39 -22.05 8.65
C HIS A 61 4.33 -23.09 8.04
N PRO A 62 5.10 -22.74 7.00
CA PRO A 62 6.17 -23.58 6.46
C PRO A 62 7.28 -23.81 7.49
N LYS A 63 7.91 -24.99 7.44
CA LYS A 63 9.10 -25.30 8.27
C LYS A 63 10.37 -24.62 7.80
N MET A 64 10.42 -24.24 6.52
CA MET A 64 11.59 -23.63 5.88
C MET A 64 11.17 -22.37 5.13
N ALA A 65 11.97 -21.30 5.25
CA ALA A 65 11.77 -20.04 4.54
C ALA A 65 12.40 -20.07 3.14
N THR A 66 12.02 -21.08 2.33
CA THR A 66 12.53 -21.29 0.96
C THR A 66 11.39 -21.25 -0.02
N ARG A 67 11.58 -20.76 -1.25
CA ARG A 67 10.52 -20.74 -2.28
C ARG A 67 9.84 -22.11 -2.47
N ASP A 68 10.64 -23.17 -2.41
CA ASP A 68 10.20 -24.54 -2.68
C ASP A 68 9.86 -25.29 -1.36
N TYR A 69 9.31 -24.58 -0.36
CA TYR A 69 8.88 -25.20 0.91
C TYR A 69 7.75 -26.22 0.69
N GLU A 70 7.75 -27.31 1.47
CA GLU A 70 6.66 -28.29 1.53
C GLU A 70 5.35 -27.62 1.95
N ILE A 71 4.28 -27.78 1.17
CA ILE A 71 2.99 -27.14 1.45
C ILE A 71 2.44 -27.59 2.81
N PRO A 72 2.13 -26.64 3.71
CA PRO A 72 1.46 -26.93 4.97
C PRO A 72 0.07 -27.53 4.74
N ARG A 73 -0.37 -28.43 5.63
CA ARG A 73 -1.65 -29.14 5.52
C ARG A 73 -2.83 -28.20 5.27
N SER A 74 -2.86 -27.03 5.93
CA SER A 74 -3.93 -26.04 5.80
C SER A 74 -3.99 -25.36 4.43
N LEU A 75 -2.95 -25.46 3.61
CA LEU A 75 -2.83 -24.81 2.30
C LEU A 75 -2.93 -25.79 1.13
N THR A 76 -3.15 -27.08 1.39
CA THR A 76 -3.28 -28.13 0.36
C THR A 76 -4.39 -27.81 -0.66
N ALA A 77 -5.50 -27.22 -0.21
CA ALA A 77 -6.60 -26.82 -1.09
C ALA A 77 -6.21 -25.78 -2.16
N ILE A 78 -5.18 -24.97 -1.90
CA ILE A 78 -4.71 -23.90 -2.80
C ILE A 78 -3.36 -24.23 -3.47
N GLU A 79 -2.88 -25.47 -3.37
CA GLU A 79 -1.60 -25.90 -3.96
C GLU A 79 -1.51 -25.63 -5.47
N HIS A 80 -2.64 -25.73 -6.19
CA HIS A 80 -2.71 -25.49 -7.62
C HIS A 80 -2.29 -24.07 -8.06
N ILE A 81 -2.30 -23.08 -7.14
CA ILE A 81 -1.82 -21.70 -7.38
C ILE A 81 -0.51 -21.40 -6.64
N ARG A 82 0.32 -22.42 -6.38
CA ARG A 82 1.55 -22.30 -5.58
C ARG A 82 2.47 -21.13 -5.97
N ASN A 83 2.55 -20.80 -7.26
CA ASN A 83 3.43 -19.75 -7.76
C ASN A 83 2.85 -18.32 -7.60
N ASP A 84 1.60 -18.21 -7.15
CA ASP A 84 0.86 -16.95 -7.07
C ASP A 84 0.62 -16.49 -5.61
N PHE A 85 1.14 -17.20 -4.61
CA PHE A 85 1.07 -16.77 -3.21
C PHE A 85 2.39 -16.98 -2.46
N THR A 86 2.55 -16.23 -1.37
CA THR A 86 3.67 -16.36 -0.43
C THR A 86 3.12 -16.43 0.98
N VAL A 87 3.66 -17.34 1.78
CA VAL A 87 3.30 -17.46 3.20
C VAL A 87 4.39 -16.80 4.01
N PHE A 88 4.00 -15.79 4.78
CA PHE A 88 4.85 -15.14 5.75
C PHE A 88 4.59 -15.73 7.13
N SER A 89 5.63 -15.76 7.96
CA SER A 89 5.55 -16.20 9.36
C SER A 89 6.14 -15.10 10.25
N ASN A 90 5.78 -15.11 11.53
CA ASN A 90 6.28 -14.17 12.54
C ASN A 90 5.92 -12.69 12.22
N LEU A 91 4.71 -12.46 11.70
CA LEU A 91 4.18 -11.11 11.45
C LEU A 91 3.22 -10.63 12.56
N ASP A 92 3.20 -11.32 13.71
CA ASP A 92 2.40 -10.95 14.87
C ASP A 92 3.28 -10.32 15.96
N HIS A 93 2.64 -9.54 16.85
CA HIS A 93 3.29 -8.90 17.99
C HIS A 93 3.26 -9.77 19.27
N GLY A 94 3.18 -11.10 19.13
CA GLY A 94 3.04 -12.03 20.26
C GLY A 94 1.74 -11.86 21.05
N LEU A 95 0.73 -11.23 20.42
CA LEU A 95 -0.55 -10.92 21.06
C LEU A 95 -1.37 -12.19 21.23
N SER A 96 -1.90 -12.39 22.43
CA SER A 96 -2.73 -13.53 22.82
C SER A 96 -4.03 -13.04 23.47
N GLY A 97 -5.06 -13.88 23.50
CA GLY A 97 -6.41 -13.50 23.94
C GLY A 97 -7.56 -14.10 23.11
N GLY A 98 -7.25 -14.91 22.08
CA GLY A 98 -8.25 -15.64 21.30
C GLY A 98 -9.21 -14.69 20.58
N HIS A 99 -10.52 -14.90 20.74
CA HIS A 99 -11.56 -14.05 20.14
C HIS A 99 -11.37 -12.56 20.45
N TYR A 100 -10.82 -12.25 21.62
CA TYR A 100 -10.60 -10.87 22.03
C TYR A 100 -9.45 -10.22 21.28
N SER A 101 -8.47 -10.95 20.74
CA SER A 101 -7.31 -10.33 20.07
C SER A 101 -7.57 -9.88 18.64
N ASN A 102 -8.75 -10.15 18.05
CA ASN A 102 -9.02 -9.81 16.65
C ASN A 102 -8.99 -8.31 16.35
N HIS A 103 -9.24 -7.46 17.35
CA HIS A 103 -9.23 -6.00 17.19
C HIS A 103 -7.82 -5.43 16.95
N THR A 104 -6.76 -6.23 17.15
CA THR A 104 -5.38 -5.82 16.94
C THR A 104 -4.93 -6.01 15.48
N LEU A 105 -5.80 -6.53 14.61
CA LEU A 105 -5.48 -6.75 13.20
C LEU A 105 -5.21 -5.40 12.52
N PHE A 106 -4.05 -5.29 11.86
CA PHE A 106 -3.51 -4.08 11.23
C PHE A 106 -3.10 -2.93 12.15
N SER A 107 -3.57 -2.87 13.40
CA SER A 107 -3.13 -1.85 14.37
C SER A 107 -1.99 -2.32 15.27
N GLY A 108 -1.95 -3.61 15.62
CA GLY A 108 -1.07 -4.13 16.67
C GLY A 108 -1.41 -3.66 18.08
N VAL A 109 -2.48 -2.87 18.25
CA VAL A 109 -2.85 -2.21 19.50
C VAL A 109 -4.11 -2.85 20.06
N LYS A 110 -4.12 -3.18 21.35
CA LYS A 110 -5.31 -3.69 22.01
C LYS A 110 -6.35 -2.60 22.22
N VAL A 111 -7.63 -2.98 22.23
CA VAL A 111 -8.73 -2.04 22.51
C VAL A 111 -8.59 -1.45 23.91
N GLU A 112 -7.96 -2.12 24.87
CA GLU A 112 -7.72 -1.55 26.20
C GLU A 112 -6.61 -0.49 26.18
N GLU A 113 -5.66 -0.60 25.26
CA GLU A 113 -4.42 0.18 25.19
C GLU A 113 -4.56 1.40 24.24
N HIS A 114 -5.64 1.50 23.45
CA HIS A 114 -5.83 2.56 22.44
C HIS A 114 -5.74 3.99 22.99
N LYS A 115 -6.10 4.23 24.25
CA LYS A 115 -6.08 5.56 24.86
C LYS A 115 -4.66 6.09 25.11
N ASP A 116 -3.70 5.20 25.19
CA ASP A 116 -2.31 5.52 25.48
C ASP A 116 -1.47 5.71 24.19
N HIS A 117 -2.12 5.62 23.02
CA HIS A 117 -1.50 5.80 21.71
C HIS A 117 -2.03 7.09 21.04
N ASP A 118 -1.13 7.98 20.62
CA ASP A 118 -1.48 9.20 19.88
C ASP A 118 -2.17 8.84 18.55
N GLU A 119 -3.27 9.53 18.23
CA GLU A 119 -3.88 9.49 16.90
C GLU A 119 -2.97 10.28 15.94
N GLY A 120 -2.07 9.57 15.26
CA GLY A 120 -1.14 10.13 14.29
C GLY A 120 -1.78 10.82 13.11
#